data_AF-A0A4Q4WUF7-F1
#
_entry.id   AF-A0A4Q4WUF7-F1
#
_cell.length_a   1.000
_cell.length_b   1.000
_cell.length_c   1.000
_cell.angle_alpha   90.00
_cell.angle_beta   90.00
_cell.angle_gamma   90.00
#
_symmetry.space_group_name_H-M   'P 1'
#
loop_
_entity.id
_entity.type
_entity.pdbx_description
1 polymer ?
#
loop_
_entity_poly.entity_id
_entity_poly.type
_entity_poly.pdbx_seq_one_letter_code
_entity_poly.pdbx_strand_id
1 'polypeptide(L)'
;MGNGGQPGQPRPRGVRKFMVEFKGGPLEKLPFGTKPEAVLSSSRGTFSYVFTEAVPNGVPGHWRAQFDLTVDGKEPVDMRLFLRVDGKPLSETWLYQYHPFQSPVGPVAS
;
A
#
# COMPACT_ATOMS: atom_id res chain seq x y z
N MET A 1 -2.90 3.45 8.22
CA MET A 1 -2.55 4.62 7.36
C MET A 1 -1.55 5.50 8.09
N GLY A 2 -0.65 6.18 7.36
CA GLY A 2 0.37 7.05 7.95
C GLY A 2 0.79 8.18 7.01
N ASN A 3 1.76 9.01 7.40
CA ASN A 3 2.29 10.01 6.48
C ASN A 3 3.12 9.32 5.38
N GLY A 4 2.89 9.70 4.12
CA GLY A 4 3.68 9.23 2.99
C GLY A 4 4.99 9.98 2.83
N GLY A 5 5.82 9.52 1.90
CA GLY A 5 7.15 10.05 1.64
C GLY A 5 8.27 9.11 2.06
N GLN A 6 9.48 9.41 1.57
CA GLN A 6 10.68 8.64 1.85
C GLN A 6 11.16 8.86 3.29
N PRO A 7 11.55 7.80 4.01
CA PRO A 7 12.22 7.96 5.30
C PRO A 7 13.45 8.87 5.19
N GLY A 8 13.60 9.80 6.14
CA GLY A 8 14.72 10.74 6.18
C GLY A 8 14.60 11.98 5.27
N GLN A 9 13.52 12.11 4.49
CA GLN A 9 13.27 13.28 3.64
C GLN A 9 12.14 14.17 4.19
N PRO A 10 12.09 15.45 3.79
CA PRO A 10 10.95 16.31 4.08
C PRO A 10 9.63 15.66 3.62
N ARG A 11 8.58 15.78 4.45
CA ARG A 11 7.29 15.14 4.15
C ARG A 11 6.58 15.87 3.00
N PRO A 12 6.29 15.19 1.88
CA PRO A 12 5.57 15.81 0.78
C PRO A 12 4.10 16.06 1.16
N ARG A 13 3.55 17.17 0.67
CA ARG A 13 2.11 17.48 0.80
C ARG A 13 1.31 16.52 -0.08
N GLY A 14 0.11 16.15 0.36
CA GLY A 14 -0.81 15.33 -0.45
C GLY A 14 -0.41 13.86 -0.60
N VAL A 15 0.59 13.38 0.16
CA VAL A 15 1.01 11.97 0.10
C VAL A 15 0.58 11.20 1.35
N ARG A 16 -0.13 10.09 1.13
CA ARG A 16 -0.67 9.23 2.19
C ARG A 16 -0.12 7.81 2.06
N LYS A 17 0.42 7.27 3.16
CA LYS A 17 0.88 5.88 3.24
C LYS A 17 -0.25 4.95 3.63
N PHE A 18 -0.36 3.84 2.91
CA PHE A 18 -1.24 2.72 3.21
C PHE A 18 -0.41 1.47 3.48
N MET A 19 -0.86 0.69 4.46
CA MET A 19 -0.37 -0.66 4.74
C MET A 19 -1.61 -1.54 4.85
N VAL A 20 -1.67 -2.56 4.01
CA VAL A 20 -2.79 -3.51 3.96
C VAL A 20 -2.20 -4.90 4.13
N GLU A 21 -2.68 -5.63 5.14
CA GLU A 21 -2.22 -6.99 5.43
C GLU A 21 -3.23 -8.01 4.91
N PHE A 22 -2.71 -9.06 4.29
CA PHE A 22 -3.45 -10.20 3.77
C PHE A 22 -2.92 -11.46 4.45
N LYS A 23 -3.81 -12.39 4.80
CA LYS A 23 -3.43 -13.63 5.47
C LYS A 23 -4.22 -14.82 4.94
N GLY A 24 -3.52 -15.94 4.77
CA GLY A 24 -4.11 -17.25 4.54
C GLY A 24 -4.26 -17.65 3.07
N GLY A 25 -4.96 -18.76 2.83
CA GLY A 25 -5.31 -19.22 1.49
C GLY A 25 -4.09 -19.52 0.61
N PRO A 26 -4.07 -19.09 -0.66
CA PRO A 26 -2.95 -19.32 -1.57
C PRO A 26 -1.61 -18.75 -1.09
N LEU A 27 -1.61 -17.71 -0.23
CA LEU A 27 -0.39 -17.07 0.25
C LEU A 27 0.46 -17.97 1.16
N GLU A 28 -0.14 -18.94 1.85
CA GLU A 28 0.58 -19.91 2.71
C GLU A 28 1.46 -20.86 1.90
N LYS A 29 1.16 -21.02 0.61
CA LYS A 29 1.84 -21.94 -0.32
C LYS A 29 2.88 -21.24 -1.19
N LEU A 30 3.13 -19.95 -0.97
CA LEU A 30 4.16 -19.21 -1.70
C LEU A 30 5.53 -19.82 -1.44
N PRO A 31 6.30 -20.18 -2.48
CA PRO A 31 7.66 -20.67 -2.30
C PRO A 31 8.54 -19.61 -1.62
N PHE A 32 9.49 -20.07 -0.81
CA PHE A 32 10.46 -19.17 -0.17
C PHE A 32 11.15 -18.27 -1.21
N GLY A 33 11.30 -16.99 -0.88
CA GLY A 33 11.88 -15.98 -1.76
C GLY A 33 10.92 -15.40 -2.81
N THR A 34 9.74 -15.99 -3.02
CA THR A 34 8.74 -15.46 -3.96
C THR A 34 7.99 -14.30 -3.32
N LYS A 35 8.05 -13.11 -3.93
CA LYS A 35 7.29 -11.93 -3.49
C LYS A 35 6.05 -11.76 -4.39
N PRO A 36 4.83 -11.70 -3.83
CA PRO A 36 3.65 -11.41 -4.60
C PRO A 36 3.67 -9.96 -5.12
N GLU A 37 3.11 -9.71 -6.29
CA GLU A 37 2.88 -8.37 -6.81
C GLU A 37 1.63 -7.76 -6.15
N ALA A 38 1.74 -6.52 -5.68
CA ALA A 38 0.59 -5.72 -5.28
C ALA A 38 -0.03 -5.05 -6.51
N VAL A 39 -1.18 -5.55 -6.97
CA VAL A 39 -1.89 -4.98 -8.12
C VAL A 39 -2.82 -3.89 -7.62
N LEU A 40 -2.45 -2.64 -7.91
CA LEU A 40 -3.14 -1.45 -7.46
C LEU A 40 -3.87 -0.75 -8.60
N SER A 41 -5.06 -0.21 -8.29
CA SER A 41 -5.74 0.76 -9.15
C SER A 41 -6.43 1.82 -8.30
N SER A 42 -6.52 3.03 -8.82
CA SER A 42 -7.32 4.10 -8.22
C SER A 42 -8.12 4.85 -9.28
N SER A 43 -9.21 5.49 -8.83
CA SER A 43 -10.00 6.43 -9.65
C SER A 43 -9.21 7.70 -10.03
N ARG A 44 -8.26 8.12 -9.18
CA ARG A 44 -7.40 9.29 -9.37
C ARG A 44 -6.12 9.19 -8.53
N GLY A 45 -5.17 10.07 -8.82
CA GLY A 45 -3.87 10.10 -8.16
C GLY A 45 -2.89 9.06 -8.71
N THR A 46 -1.71 8.98 -8.09
CA THR A 46 -0.61 8.11 -8.53
C THR A 46 0.00 7.38 -7.35
N PHE A 47 0.40 6.12 -7.57
CA PHE A 47 1.06 5.32 -6.56
C PHE A 47 2.59 5.45 -6.63
N SER A 48 3.24 5.42 -5.46
CA SER A 48 4.69 5.32 -5.31
C SER A 48 5.03 4.43 -4.11
N TYR A 49 6.31 4.08 -3.93
CA TYR A 49 6.75 3.23 -2.81
C TYR A 49 5.96 1.91 -2.67
N VAL A 50 5.60 1.31 -3.80
CA VAL A 50 4.81 0.07 -3.85
C VAL A 50 5.72 -1.12 -3.62
N PHE A 51 5.48 -1.88 -2.56
CA PHE A 51 6.13 -3.17 -2.35
C PHE A 51 5.31 -4.07 -1.43
N THR A 52 5.66 -5.36 -1.44
CA THR A 52 5.13 -6.35 -0.52
C THR A 52 6.24 -6.96 0.31
N GLU A 53 5.94 -7.29 1.55
CA GLU A 53 6.83 -8.01 2.44
C GLU A 53 6.06 -9.02 3.29
N ALA A 54 6.72 -10.12 3.67
CA ALA A 54 6.18 -11.02 4.67
C ALA A 54 6.18 -10.31 6.02
N VAL A 55 5.10 -10.44 6.78
CA VAL A 55 5.04 -9.89 8.14
C VAL A 55 5.96 -10.72 9.04
N PRO A 56 6.91 -10.11 9.79
CA PRO A 56 7.91 -10.84 10.57
C PRO A 56 7.33 -11.36 11.90
N ASN A 57 6.27 -12.16 11.84
CA ASN A 57 5.58 -12.73 12.99
C ASN A 57 5.60 -14.28 13.01
N GLY A 58 6.33 -14.90 12.09
CA GLY A 58 6.43 -16.36 11.98
C GLY A 58 5.18 -17.05 11.44
N VAL A 59 4.18 -16.30 10.95
CA VAL A 59 2.93 -16.86 10.42
C VAL A 59 3.02 -17.02 8.90
N PRO A 60 2.98 -18.25 8.36
CA PRO A 60 2.95 -18.48 6.92
C PRO A 60 1.80 -17.74 6.25
N GLY A 61 2.05 -17.23 5.04
CA GLY A 61 1.04 -16.54 4.26
C GLY A 61 0.56 -15.20 4.82
N HIS A 62 1.21 -14.65 5.86
CA HIS A 62 0.92 -13.30 6.34
C HIS A 62 1.80 -12.28 5.60
N TRP A 63 1.18 -11.51 4.72
CA TRP A 63 1.85 -10.54 3.84
C TRP A 63 1.29 -9.15 4.03
N ARG A 64 2.15 -8.15 3.87
CA ARG A 64 1.76 -6.74 3.84
C ARG A 64 2.08 -6.15 2.48
N ALA A 65 1.13 -5.45 1.90
CA ALA A 65 1.37 -4.48 0.84
C ALA A 65 1.51 -3.09 1.45
N GLN A 66 2.56 -2.38 1.05
CA GLN A 66 2.76 -0.96 1.35
C GLN A 66 2.78 -0.17 0.05
N PHE A 67 2.13 0.99 0.07
CA PHE A 67 2.21 1.96 -1.00
C PHE A 67 1.90 3.37 -0.48
N ASP A 68 2.38 4.36 -1.21
CA ASP A 68 2.00 5.76 -1.04
C ASP A 68 1.05 6.16 -2.17
N LEU A 69 -0.02 6.88 -1.82
CA LEU A 69 -0.91 7.56 -2.77
C LEU A 69 -0.59 9.05 -2.74
N THR A 70 -0.27 9.62 -3.90
CA THR A 70 -0.22 11.06 -4.12
C THR A 70 -1.50 11.50 -4.82
N VAL A 71 -2.24 12.43 -4.21
CA VAL A 71 -3.49 12.94 -4.78
C VAL A 71 -3.77 14.37 -4.32
N ASP A 72 -4.26 15.20 -5.24
CA ASP A 72 -4.68 16.58 -4.97
C ASP A 72 -6.19 16.70 -4.75
N GLY A 73 -6.60 17.81 -4.12
CA GLY A 73 -8.01 18.11 -3.86
C GLY A 73 -8.62 17.31 -2.72
N LYS A 74 -9.94 17.45 -2.53
CA LYS A 74 -10.69 16.85 -1.41
C LYS A 74 -11.66 15.74 -1.82
N GLU A 75 -11.82 15.54 -3.12
CA GLU A 75 -12.75 14.53 -3.64
C GLU A 75 -12.30 13.11 -3.23
N PRO A 76 -13.24 12.18 -2.98
CA PRO A 76 -12.90 10.79 -2.65
C PRO A 76 -12.03 10.11 -3.71
N VAL A 77 -11.28 9.10 -3.29
CA VAL A 77 -10.47 8.22 -4.15
C VAL A 77 -10.85 6.78 -3.89
N ASP A 78 -11.55 6.17 -4.84
CA ASP A 78 -11.76 4.73 -4.84
C ASP A 78 -10.47 4.01 -5.21
N MET A 79 -10.08 3.03 -4.41
CA MET A 79 -8.90 2.20 -4.59
C MET A 79 -9.25 0.71 -4.57
N ARG A 80 -8.50 -0.06 -5.34
CA ARG A 80 -8.54 -1.52 -5.35
C ARG A 80 -7.12 -2.06 -5.19
N LEU A 81 -6.97 -3.12 -4.41
CA LEU A 81 -5.72 -3.85 -4.22
C LEU A 81 -6.00 -5.35 -4.13
N PHE A 82 -5.16 -6.15 -4.78
CA PHE A 82 -5.03 -7.58 -4.48
C PHE A 82 -3.58 -8.03 -4.72
N LEU A 83 -3.22 -9.20 -4.20
CA LEU A 83 -1.92 -9.81 -4.41
C LEU A 83 -1.99 -10.86 -5.51
N ARG A 84 -0.99 -10.92 -6.39
CA ARG A 84 -0.85 -11.98 -7.40
C ARG A 84 0.57 -12.49 -7.54
N VAL A 85 0.73 -13.66 -8.15
CA VAL A 85 2.01 -14.15 -8.66
C VAL A 85 1.78 -14.76 -10.04
N ASP A 86 2.65 -14.47 -11.00
CA ASP A 86 2.58 -15.01 -12.37
C ASP A 86 1.18 -14.90 -12.99
N GLY A 87 0.52 -13.75 -12.80
CA GLY A 87 -0.84 -13.50 -13.29
C GLY A 87 -1.98 -14.13 -12.49
N LYS A 88 -1.70 -14.98 -11.49
CA LYS A 88 -2.72 -15.67 -10.66
C LYS A 88 -2.98 -14.92 -9.35
N PRO A 89 -4.24 -14.58 -9.03
CA PRO A 89 -4.57 -13.92 -7.77
C PRO A 89 -4.31 -14.85 -6.57
N LEU A 90 -3.78 -14.29 -5.50
CA LEU A 90 -3.45 -14.98 -4.24
C LEU A 90 -4.26 -14.50 -3.05
N SER A 91 -5.00 -13.39 -3.19
CA SER A 91 -5.83 -12.81 -2.14
C SER A 91 -7.20 -12.41 -2.67
N GLU A 92 -8.09 -12.08 -1.74
CA GLU A 92 -9.27 -11.27 -2.05
C GLU A 92 -8.88 -9.87 -2.56
N THR A 93 -9.87 -9.15 -3.12
CA THR A 93 -9.71 -7.75 -3.50
C THR A 93 -10.11 -6.85 -2.36
N TRP A 94 -9.15 -6.08 -1.84
CA TRP A 94 -9.40 -4.97 -0.93
C TRP A 94 -9.96 -3.78 -1.70
N LEU A 95 -11.15 -3.33 -1.34
CA LEU A 95 -11.81 -2.13 -1.87
C LEU A 95 -11.85 -1.08 -0.76
N TYR A 96 -11.43 0.14 -1.08
CA TYR A 96 -11.38 1.22 -0.09
C TYR A 96 -11.60 2.58 -0.74
N GLN A 97 -12.41 3.41 -0.09
CA GLN A 97 -12.58 4.80 -0.47
C GLN A 97 -11.79 5.70 0.49
N TYR A 98 -10.77 6.39 -0.05
CA TYR A 98 -9.99 7.36 0.70
C TYR A 98 -10.56 8.77 0.55
N HIS A 99 -10.81 9.44 1.66
CA HIS A 99 -11.17 10.85 1.69
C HIS A 99 -9.92 11.69 2.01
N PRO A 100 -9.36 12.44 1.04
CA PRO A 100 -8.19 13.26 1.29
C PRO A 100 -8.44 14.29 2.39
N PHE A 101 -7.50 14.35 3.32
CA PHE A 101 -7.43 15.37 4.35
C PHE A 101 -6.05 16.01 4.32
N GLN A 102 -5.98 17.30 4.65
CA GLN A 102 -4.71 18.01 4.73
C GLN A 102 -3.93 17.48 5.92
N SER A 103 -2.81 16.78 5.67
CA SER A 103 -1.79 16.59 6.70
C SER A 103 -1.22 17.95 7.09
N PRO A 104 -0.95 18.20 8.38
CA PRO A 104 -0.06 19.30 8.77
C PRO A 104 1.26 19.16 8.01
N VAL A 105 1.75 20.25 7.43
CA VAL A 105 3.07 20.29 6.80
C VAL A 105 4.09 19.97 7.90
N GLY A 106 4.96 18.98 7.68
CA GLY A 106 6.08 18.76 8.60
C GLY A 106 6.96 20.02 8.65
N PRO A 107 7.63 20.33 9.78
CA PRO A 107 8.54 21.47 9.82
C PRO A 107 9.54 21.36 8.67
N VAL A 108 9.77 22.48 7.98
CA VAL A 108 10.86 22.60 7.02
C VAL A 108 12.14 22.41 7.85
N ALA A 109 12.98 21.44 7.49
CA ALA A 109 14.29 21.32 8.10
C ALA A 109 15.06 22.61 7.78
N SER A 110 15.39 23.38 8.82
CA SER A 110 16.27 24.55 8.74
C SER A 110 17.69 24.15 8.39
#